data_AF-A0A660WND7-F1
#
_entry.id   AF-A0A660WND7-F1
#
_cell.length_a   1.000
_cell.length_b   1.000
_cell.length_c   1.000
_cell.angle_alpha   90.00
_cell.angle_beta   90.00
_cell.angle_gamma   90.00
#
_symmetry.space_group_name_H-M   'P 1'
#
loop_
_entity.id
_entity.type
_entity.pdbx_description
1 polymer ?
#
loop_
_entity_poly.entity_id
_entity_poly.type
_entity_poly.pdbx_seq_one_letter_code
_entity_poly.pdbx_strand_id
1 'polypeptide(L)'
;MAVVLALAMVQQVSADSMDDLINYVVNLITESLIAGIKGLVDLIVQGIHDSLYSLLAELMDLVIELLIYNPPLEPAYDLWNEVRMIVTSLYVLVLIAAGYRLLVGVVMDSNPSRTFREWVIKTIASIILVTVSFDLYRLILDFEKVLSASLFVNPDLSGFLVASASVLLILFINVFLVIGVILMFILRHMLVMAGVIFFPIVLFLCLLPPTRKIGQTFLTMLAVIIFLPFVEVLLLRTAMAAFSSMGSSFEGTLFNAVFGLGLMLMMLLTPPILLQACFNAGATISGAVESTRQVTRIITRTIPQKSTQTTLNQYAK
;
A
#
# COMPACT_ATOMS: atom_id res chain seq x y z
N MET A 1 2.71 -40.85 45.31
CA MET A 1 1.84 -41.74 46.13
C MET A 1 1.63 -43.09 45.46
N ALA A 2 1.31 -43.17 44.16
CA ALA A 2 1.17 -44.43 43.42
C ALA A 2 2.44 -45.31 43.40
N VAL A 3 3.63 -44.71 43.22
CA VAL A 3 4.92 -45.44 43.24
C VAL A 3 5.22 -46.08 44.60
N VAL A 4 4.84 -45.41 45.69
CA VAL A 4 5.04 -45.91 47.06
C VAL A 4 4.09 -47.08 47.38
N LEU A 5 2.87 -47.02 46.86
CA LEU A 5 1.88 -48.11 46.96
C LEU A 5 2.29 -49.34 46.13
N ALA A 6 2.86 -49.13 44.94
CA ALA A 6 3.39 -50.20 44.10
C ALA A 6 4.60 -50.90 44.75
N LEU A 7 5.52 -50.13 45.37
CA LEU A 7 6.66 -50.68 46.10
C LEU A 7 6.27 -51.52 47.33
N ALA A 8 5.17 -51.17 48.01
CA ALA A 8 4.66 -51.93 49.15
C ALA A 8 4.05 -53.29 48.75
N MET A 9 3.48 -53.41 47.54
CA MET A 9 2.89 -54.66 47.05
C MET A 9 3.94 -55.67 46.53
N VAL A 10 5.15 -55.22 46.20
CA VAL A 10 6.24 -56.07 45.70
C VAL A 10 6.84 -57.00 46.78
N GLN A 11 6.64 -56.71 48.07
CA GLN A 11 7.22 -57.50 49.16
C GLN A 11 6.55 -58.87 49.43
N GLN A 12 5.48 -59.25 48.72
CA GLN A 12 4.66 -60.42 49.09
C GLN A 12 4.50 -61.51 48.01
N VAL A 13 5.30 -61.51 46.94
CA VAL A 13 4.95 -62.24 45.71
C VAL A 13 6.00 -63.28 45.27
N SER A 14 5.52 -64.46 44.84
CA SER A 14 6.30 -65.65 44.43
C SER A 14 6.95 -65.52 43.04
N ALA A 15 7.87 -66.42 42.68
CA ALA A 15 8.74 -66.29 41.49
C ALA A 15 8.03 -66.26 40.12
N ASP A 16 6.94 -66.99 39.89
CA ASP A 16 6.17 -66.88 38.61
C ASP A 16 5.34 -65.59 38.54
N SER A 17 4.90 -65.12 39.69
CA SER A 17 4.19 -63.85 39.84
C SER A 17 5.13 -62.63 39.88
N MET A 18 6.46 -62.85 39.86
CA MET A 18 7.44 -61.76 39.80
C MET A 18 7.51 -61.14 38.40
N ASP A 19 7.42 -61.93 37.33
CA ASP A 19 7.46 -61.39 35.96
C ASP A 19 6.23 -60.51 35.67
N ASP A 20 5.06 -60.92 36.15
CA ASP A 20 3.82 -60.12 36.06
C ASP A 20 3.90 -58.84 36.88
N LEU A 21 4.47 -58.89 38.09
CA LEU A 21 4.71 -57.71 38.91
C LEU A 21 5.73 -56.77 38.26
N ILE A 22 6.81 -57.30 37.69
CA ILE A 22 7.82 -56.52 36.99
C ILE A 22 7.19 -55.81 35.80
N ASN A 23 6.41 -56.51 34.98
CA ASN A 23 5.71 -55.92 33.85
C ASN A 23 4.69 -54.85 34.29
N TYR A 24 3.96 -55.08 35.38
CA TYR A 24 3.02 -54.10 35.92
C TYR A 24 3.73 -52.84 36.43
N VAL A 25 4.81 -52.99 37.20
CA VAL A 25 5.59 -51.85 37.72
C VAL A 25 6.27 -51.09 36.60
N VAL A 26 6.83 -51.79 35.60
CA VAL A 26 7.43 -51.17 34.41
C VAL A 26 6.38 -50.39 33.61
N ASN A 27 5.19 -50.94 33.39
CA ASN A 27 4.11 -50.24 32.69
C ASN A 27 3.64 -49.01 33.47
N LEU A 28 3.45 -49.13 34.79
CA LEU A 28 3.02 -48.01 35.65
C LEU A 28 4.05 -46.86 35.65
N ILE A 29 5.34 -47.19 35.75
CA ILE A 29 6.42 -46.19 35.68
C ILE A 29 6.43 -45.54 34.29
N THR A 30 6.34 -46.34 33.23
CA THR A 30 6.36 -45.87 31.84
C THR A 30 5.17 -44.95 31.55
N GLU A 31 3.95 -45.31 31.96
CA GLU A 31 2.75 -44.49 31.79
C GLU A 31 2.86 -43.17 32.58
N SER A 32 3.34 -43.22 33.83
CA SER A 32 3.50 -42.01 34.64
C SER A 32 4.55 -41.05 34.07
N LEU A 33 5.64 -41.60 33.52
CA LEU A 33 6.74 -40.82 32.94
C LEU A 33 6.33 -40.22 31.59
N ILE A 34 5.59 -40.98 30.77
CA ILE A 34 4.99 -40.47 29.52
C ILE A 34 3.98 -39.36 29.82
N ALA A 35 3.10 -39.55 30.82
CA ALA A 35 2.13 -38.52 31.22
C ALA A 35 2.82 -37.26 31.75
N GLY A 36 3.88 -37.41 32.56
CA GLY A 36 4.68 -36.27 33.05
C GLY A 36 5.38 -35.51 31.93
N ILE A 37 6.00 -36.21 30.97
CA ILE A 37 6.61 -35.58 29.80
C ILE A 37 5.57 -34.87 28.95
N LYS A 38 4.41 -35.51 28.69
CA LYS A 38 3.31 -34.89 27.94
C LYS A 38 2.82 -33.61 28.62
N GLY A 39 2.56 -33.65 29.94
CA GLY A 39 2.11 -32.47 30.67
C GLY A 39 3.13 -31.33 30.67
N LEU A 40 4.43 -31.64 30.74
CA LEU A 40 5.49 -30.63 30.64
C LEU A 40 5.59 -30.04 29.24
N VAL A 41 5.48 -30.87 28.20
CA VAL A 41 5.42 -30.42 26.80
C VAL A 41 4.19 -29.54 26.58
N ASP A 42 3.02 -29.94 27.05
CA ASP A 42 1.77 -29.18 26.89
C ASP A 42 1.86 -27.81 27.57
N LEU A 43 2.45 -27.74 28.78
CA LEU A 43 2.64 -26.46 29.49
C LEU A 43 3.58 -25.51 28.74
N ILE A 44 4.69 -26.03 28.19
CA ILE A 44 5.62 -25.23 27.37
C ILE A 44 4.93 -24.77 26.07
N VAL A 45 4.24 -25.67 25.38
CA VAL A 45 3.56 -25.37 24.11
C VAL A 45 2.46 -24.34 24.33
N GLN A 46 1.66 -24.48 25.39
CA GLN A 46 0.61 -23.53 25.73
C GLN A 46 1.18 -22.16 26.11
N GLY A 47 2.25 -22.11 26.91
CA GLY A 47 2.89 -20.83 27.26
C GLY A 47 3.44 -20.07 26.06
N ILE A 48 4.04 -20.78 25.09
CA ILE A 48 4.49 -20.18 23.82
C ILE A 48 3.28 -19.70 22.98
N HIS A 49 2.23 -20.51 22.91
CA HIS A 49 1.01 -20.19 22.16
C HIS A 49 0.34 -18.91 22.69
N ASP A 50 0.10 -18.83 24.00
CA ASP A 50 -0.54 -17.67 24.64
C ASP A 50 0.30 -16.39 24.43
N SER A 51 1.62 -16.50 24.54
CA SER A 51 2.54 -15.38 24.32
C SER A 51 2.50 -14.87 22.87
N LEU A 52 2.52 -15.79 21.89
CA LEU A 52 2.43 -15.43 20.47
C LEU A 52 1.05 -14.85 20.11
N TYR A 53 -0.01 -15.36 20.72
CA TYR A 53 -1.36 -14.85 20.51
C TYR A 53 -1.52 -13.42 21.05
N SER A 54 -1.04 -13.15 22.26
CA SER A 54 -1.05 -11.79 22.84
C SER A 54 -0.24 -10.83 21.98
N LEU A 55 0.95 -11.25 21.54
CA LEU A 55 1.79 -10.45 20.64
C LEU A 55 1.09 -10.16 19.31
N LEU A 56 0.44 -11.17 18.70
CA LEU A 56 -0.29 -10.97 17.46
C LEU A 56 -1.45 -9.96 17.65
N ALA A 57 -2.17 -10.04 18.76
CA ALA A 57 -3.26 -9.12 19.06
C ALA A 57 -2.78 -7.67 19.20
N GLU A 58 -1.69 -7.44 19.95
CA GLU A 58 -1.08 -6.12 20.09
C GLU A 58 -0.54 -5.58 18.76
N LEU A 59 0.12 -6.42 17.96
CA LEU A 59 0.63 -6.02 16.65
C LEU A 59 -0.51 -5.69 15.67
N MET A 60 -1.63 -6.41 15.74
CA MET A 60 -2.81 -6.13 14.92
C MET A 60 -3.47 -4.80 15.31
N ASP A 61 -3.53 -4.48 16.60
CA ASP A 61 -4.01 -3.18 17.07
C ASP A 61 -3.10 -2.05 16.58
N LEU A 62 -1.78 -2.24 16.63
CA LEU A 62 -0.80 -1.32 16.06
C LEU A 62 -0.97 -1.15 14.53
N VAL A 63 -1.28 -2.22 13.79
CA VAL A 63 -1.58 -2.12 12.35
C VAL A 63 -2.81 -1.25 12.12
N ILE A 64 -3.87 -1.43 12.90
CA ILE A 64 -5.07 -0.58 12.80
C ILE A 64 -4.72 0.87 13.10
N GLU A 65 -3.97 1.13 14.17
CA GLU A 65 -3.55 2.47 14.55
C GLU A 65 -2.75 3.13 13.41
N LEU A 66 -1.74 2.43 12.87
CA LEU A 66 -0.92 2.91 11.75
C LEU A 66 -1.69 3.09 10.45
N LEU A 67 -2.75 2.31 10.22
CA LEU A 67 -3.60 2.41 9.04
C LEU A 67 -4.45 3.69 9.06
N ILE A 68 -4.88 4.13 10.24
CA ILE A 68 -5.72 5.32 10.44
C ILE A 68 -4.86 6.57 10.73
N TYR A 69 -3.66 6.37 11.26
CA TYR A 69 -2.74 7.45 11.57
C TYR A 69 -2.22 8.11 10.29
N ASN A 70 -2.23 9.44 10.28
CA ASN A 70 -1.67 10.25 9.21
C ASN A 70 -0.59 11.14 9.83
N PRO A 71 0.66 11.12 9.34
CA PRO A 71 1.74 11.85 9.98
C PRO A 71 1.49 13.36 9.88
N PRO A 72 1.76 14.13 10.95
CA PRO A 72 1.66 15.58 10.91
C PRO A 72 2.64 16.14 9.88
N LEU A 73 2.15 17.06 9.04
CA LEU A 73 2.92 17.65 7.94
C LEU A 73 3.77 18.85 8.38
N GLU A 74 3.50 19.37 9.57
CA GLU A 74 4.13 20.57 10.12
C GLU A 74 5.67 20.49 10.11
N PRO A 75 6.31 19.37 10.48
CA PRO A 75 7.78 19.27 10.42
C PRO A 75 8.36 19.37 9.00
N ALA A 76 7.57 19.06 7.97
CA ALA A 76 8.02 19.12 6.57
C ALA A 76 7.82 20.51 5.93
N TYR A 77 7.13 21.43 6.60
CA TYR A 77 6.79 22.73 6.04
C TYR A 77 8.02 23.59 5.72
N ASP A 78 9.02 23.60 6.60
CA ASP A 78 10.24 24.40 6.39
C ASP A 78 11.02 23.92 5.17
N LEU A 79 11.20 22.60 5.04
CA LEU A 79 11.86 21.98 3.88
C LEU A 79 11.05 22.19 2.60
N TRP A 80 9.71 22.06 2.67
CA TRP A 80 8.84 22.37 1.54
C TRP A 80 8.99 23.84 1.09
N ASN A 81 9.08 24.78 2.04
CA ASN A 81 9.24 26.19 1.73
C ASN A 81 10.58 26.48 1.04
N GLU A 82 11.66 25.85 1.48
CA GLU A 82 12.97 25.93 0.81
C GLU A 82 12.92 25.40 -0.62
N VAL A 83 12.35 24.21 -0.82
CA VAL A 83 12.17 23.62 -2.15
C VAL A 83 11.29 24.50 -3.02
N ARG A 84 10.20 25.04 -2.49
CA ARG A 84 9.34 25.99 -3.18
C ARG A 84 10.12 27.22 -3.65
N MET A 85 10.96 27.82 -2.80
CA MET A 85 11.78 28.97 -3.18
C MET A 85 12.71 28.63 -4.34
N ILE A 86 13.38 27.48 -4.29
CA ILE A 86 14.24 26.99 -5.38
C ILE A 86 13.43 26.84 -6.68
N VAL A 87 12.28 26.16 -6.63
CA VAL A 87 11.40 25.98 -7.80
C VAL A 87 10.91 27.32 -8.34
N THR A 88 10.59 28.29 -7.47
CA THR A 88 10.15 29.60 -7.92
C THR A 88 11.23 30.37 -8.68
N SER A 89 12.50 30.21 -8.28
CA SER A 89 13.63 30.80 -9.02
C SER A 89 13.79 30.21 -10.43
N LEU A 90 13.48 28.91 -10.59
CA LEU A 90 13.54 28.24 -11.90
C LEU A 90 12.50 28.78 -12.89
N TYR A 91 11.35 29.30 -12.43
CA TYR A 91 10.37 29.90 -13.34
C TYR A 91 10.91 31.13 -14.09
N VAL A 92 11.86 31.87 -13.51
CA VAL A 92 12.50 32.99 -14.21
C VAL A 92 13.24 32.48 -15.45
N LEU A 93 13.95 31.36 -15.33
CA LEU A 93 14.64 30.73 -16.46
C LEU A 93 13.64 30.24 -17.51
N VAL A 94 12.50 29.67 -17.09
CA VAL A 94 11.44 29.23 -18.00
C VAL A 94 10.84 30.41 -18.78
N LEU A 95 10.65 31.56 -18.12
CA LEU A 95 10.17 32.78 -18.78
C LEU A 95 11.18 33.35 -19.77
N ILE A 96 12.48 33.36 -19.42
CA ILE A 96 13.55 33.76 -20.34
C ILE A 96 13.57 32.82 -21.56
N ALA A 97 13.48 31.51 -21.34
CA ALA A 97 13.43 30.52 -22.42
C ALA A 97 12.18 30.70 -23.32
N ALA A 98 11.03 31.02 -22.73
CA ALA A 98 9.81 31.35 -23.48
C ALA A 98 9.99 32.63 -24.31
N GLY A 99 10.62 33.67 -23.75
CA GLY A 99 10.96 34.91 -24.45
C GLY A 99 11.93 34.69 -25.62
N TYR A 100 12.98 33.89 -25.39
CA TYR A 100 13.91 33.50 -26.45
C TYR A 100 13.20 32.75 -27.59
N ARG A 101 12.31 31.82 -27.25
CA ARG A 101 11.53 31.07 -28.24
C ARG A 101 10.58 31.97 -29.04
N LEU A 102 10.06 33.05 -28.45
CA LEU A 102 9.27 34.05 -29.17
C LEU A 102 10.15 34.76 -30.22
N LEU A 103 11.36 35.20 -29.84
CA LEU A 103 12.29 35.88 -30.76
C LEU A 103 12.69 35.00 -31.95
N VAL A 104 13.02 33.73 -31.68
CA VAL A 104 13.37 32.77 -32.75
C VAL A 104 12.15 32.39 -33.59
N GLY A 105 10.98 32.24 -32.94
CA GLY A 105 9.74 31.86 -33.62
C GLY A 105 9.27 32.87 -34.66
N VAL A 106 9.57 34.16 -34.48
CA VAL A 106 9.30 35.20 -35.49
C VAL A 106 10.06 34.96 -36.80
N VAL A 107 11.20 34.26 -36.75
CA VAL A 107 12.05 34.01 -37.93
C VAL A 107 11.64 32.74 -38.70
N MET A 108 11.09 31.72 -38.04
CA MET A 108 11.00 30.36 -38.59
C MET A 108 9.60 29.88 -38.99
N ASP A 109 8.48 30.35 -38.40
CA ASP A 109 7.14 29.87 -38.83
C ASP A 109 5.94 30.68 -38.29
N SER A 110 4.75 30.36 -38.83
CA SER A 110 3.46 31.02 -38.62
C SER A 110 2.85 30.83 -37.20
N ASN A 111 2.67 31.94 -36.49
CA ASN A 111 2.07 32.13 -35.14
C ASN A 111 2.95 31.87 -33.87
N PRO A 112 4.12 32.53 -33.75
CA PRO A 112 4.93 32.49 -32.51
C PRO A 112 4.20 33.03 -31.28
N SER A 113 3.31 34.02 -31.47
CA SER A 113 2.53 34.65 -30.39
C SER A 113 1.60 33.68 -29.68
N ARG A 114 1.03 32.69 -30.39
CA ARG A 114 0.12 31.70 -29.79
C ARG A 114 0.89 30.77 -28.85
N THR A 115 2.03 30.24 -29.32
CA THR A 115 2.88 29.34 -28.54
C THR A 115 3.44 30.06 -27.31
N PHE A 116 3.88 31.30 -27.45
CA PHE A 116 4.36 32.12 -26.33
C PHE A 116 3.26 32.33 -25.28
N ARG A 117 2.05 32.74 -25.70
CA ARG A 117 0.93 32.95 -24.79
C ARG A 117 0.56 31.68 -24.03
N GLU A 118 0.59 30.53 -24.69
CA GLU A 118 0.37 29.23 -24.06
C GLU A 118 1.42 28.90 -22.99
N TRP A 119 2.71 29.14 -23.28
CA TRP A 119 3.80 28.94 -22.31
C TRP A 119 3.67 29.87 -21.11
N VAL A 120 3.42 31.15 -21.33
CA VAL A 120 3.28 32.14 -20.25
C VAL A 120 2.09 31.81 -19.35
N ILE A 121 0.91 31.51 -19.93
CA ILE A 121 -0.28 31.15 -19.14
C ILE A 121 -0.02 29.89 -18.29
N LYS A 122 0.62 28.86 -18.87
CA LYS A 122 0.98 27.64 -18.15
C LYS A 122 1.97 27.91 -17.02
N THR A 123 2.98 28.75 -17.25
CA THR A 123 3.95 29.14 -16.23
C THR A 123 3.29 29.90 -15.09
N ILE A 124 2.41 30.87 -15.38
CA ILE A 124 1.67 31.62 -14.36
C ILE A 124 0.78 30.68 -13.54
N ALA A 125 0.03 29.79 -14.20
CA ALA A 125 -0.79 28.78 -13.51
C ALA A 125 0.06 27.87 -12.62
N SER A 126 1.25 27.48 -13.09
CA SER A 126 2.21 26.66 -12.35
C SER A 126 2.76 27.35 -11.11
N ILE A 127 3.06 28.65 -11.19
CA ILE A 127 3.49 29.44 -10.03
C ILE A 127 2.41 29.42 -8.94
N ILE A 128 1.16 29.73 -9.31
CA ILE A 128 0.03 29.75 -8.38
C ILE A 128 -0.15 28.36 -7.74
N LEU A 129 -0.10 27.30 -8.54
CA LEU A 129 -0.26 25.93 -8.06
C LEU A 129 0.87 25.50 -7.11
N VAL A 130 2.12 25.90 -7.40
CA VAL A 130 3.28 25.65 -6.53
C VAL A 130 3.16 26.42 -5.21
N THR A 131 2.66 27.65 -5.23
CA THR A 131 2.44 28.44 -4.01
C THR A 131 1.43 27.78 -3.07
N VAL A 132 0.34 27.25 -3.60
CA VAL A 132 -0.75 26.59 -2.84
C VAL A 132 -0.50 25.08 -2.65
N SER A 133 0.67 24.58 -3.07
CA SER A 133 0.93 23.15 -3.16
C SER A 133 0.89 22.43 -1.80
N PHE A 134 1.33 23.07 -0.72
CA PHE A 134 1.26 22.49 0.63
C PHE A 134 -0.19 22.27 1.08
N ASP A 135 -1.04 23.29 0.95
CA ASP A 135 -2.44 23.21 1.34
C ASP A 135 -3.21 22.19 0.49
N LEU A 136 -2.90 22.13 -0.81
CA LEU A 136 -3.49 21.15 -1.71
C LEU A 136 -3.08 19.72 -1.33
N TYR A 137 -1.81 19.50 -0.97
CA TYR A 137 -1.33 18.21 -0.51
C TYR A 137 -2.01 17.80 0.81
N ARG A 138 -2.10 18.73 1.77
CA ARG A 138 -2.81 18.53 3.04
C ARG A 138 -4.27 18.15 2.82
N LEU A 139 -4.97 18.84 1.92
CA LEU A 139 -6.36 18.56 1.61
C LEU A 139 -6.55 17.16 1.00
N ILE A 140 -5.62 16.70 0.15
CA ILE A 140 -5.67 15.34 -0.41
C ILE A 140 -5.49 14.30 0.70
N LEU A 141 -4.57 14.52 1.63
CA LEU A 141 -4.37 13.63 2.77
C LEU A 141 -5.56 13.62 3.73
N ASP A 142 -6.13 14.78 4.04
CA ASP A 142 -7.33 14.88 4.88
C ASP A 142 -8.52 14.16 4.23
N PHE A 143 -8.64 14.27 2.90
CA PHE A 143 -9.66 13.54 2.14
C PHE A 143 -9.45 12.02 2.19
N GLU A 144 -8.20 11.55 2.05
CA GLU A 144 -7.87 10.13 2.21
C GLU A 144 -8.22 9.62 3.62
N LYS A 145 -7.84 10.37 4.65
CA LYS A 145 -8.18 10.04 6.04
C LYS A 145 -9.70 9.90 6.24
N VAL A 146 -10.49 10.82 5.71
CA VAL A 146 -11.95 10.77 5.80
C VAL A 146 -12.51 9.54 5.07
N LEU A 147 -11.99 9.24 3.88
CA LEU A 147 -12.38 8.05 3.11
C LEU A 147 -12.07 6.76 3.88
N SER A 148 -10.84 6.62 4.37
CA SER A 148 -10.37 5.45 5.12
C SER A 148 -11.16 5.28 6.43
N ALA A 149 -11.38 6.36 7.18
CA ALA A 149 -12.20 6.32 8.40
C ALA A 149 -13.67 5.93 8.12
N SER A 150 -14.25 6.39 7.01
CA SER A 150 -15.64 6.04 6.66
C SER A 150 -15.84 4.56 6.37
N LEU A 151 -14.79 3.87 5.92
CA LEU A 151 -14.84 2.45 5.63
C LEU A 151 -14.62 1.58 6.88
N PHE A 152 -13.99 2.12 7.93
CA PHE A 152 -13.52 1.34 9.07
C PHE A 152 -14.37 1.53 10.34
N VAL A 153 -15.68 1.41 10.20
CA VAL A 153 -16.61 1.49 11.33
C VAL A 153 -16.64 0.14 12.06
N ASN A 154 -15.99 0.05 13.22
CA ASN A 154 -15.92 -1.11 14.12
C ASN A 154 -15.32 -2.38 13.49
N PRO A 155 -13.99 -2.48 13.36
CA PRO A 155 -13.35 -3.71 12.91
C PRO A 155 -13.55 -4.85 13.91
N ASP A 156 -14.23 -5.92 13.50
CA ASP A 156 -14.24 -7.17 14.27
C ASP A 156 -13.09 -8.06 13.81
N LEU A 157 -11.97 -7.99 14.54
CA LEU A 157 -10.79 -8.82 14.30
C LEU A 157 -10.86 -10.19 14.99
N SER A 158 -11.91 -10.46 15.77
CA SER A 158 -11.99 -11.68 16.58
C SER A 158 -11.91 -12.94 15.72
N GLY A 159 -12.60 -12.96 14.57
CA GLY A 159 -12.56 -14.08 13.63
C GLY A 159 -11.16 -14.37 13.07
N PHE A 160 -10.37 -13.32 12.79
CA PHE A 160 -8.99 -13.46 12.32
C PHE A 160 -8.05 -13.98 13.42
N LEU A 161 -8.18 -13.45 14.64
CA LEU A 161 -7.38 -13.87 15.79
C LEU A 161 -7.64 -15.33 16.15
N VAL A 162 -8.91 -15.73 16.21
CA VAL A 162 -9.31 -17.12 16.51
C VAL A 162 -8.82 -18.07 15.42
N ALA A 163 -8.94 -17.70 14.14
CA ALA A 163 -8.43 -18.51 13.04
C ALA A 163 -6.91 -18.69 13.12
N SER A 164 -6.18 -17.62 13.42
CA SER A 164 -4.72 -17.63 13.55
C SER A 164 -4.24 -18.45 14.74
N ALA A 165 -5.00 -18.49 15.83
CA ALA A 165 -4.68 -19.25 17.04
C ALA A 165 -4.80 -20.77 16.86
N SER A 166 -5.44 -21.25 15.79
CA SER A 166 -5.76 -22.68 15.65
C SER A 166 -4.55 -23.60 15.45
N VAL A 167 -3.46 -23.09 14.87
CA VAL A 167 -2.24 -23.86 14.58
C VAL A 167 -1.01 -23.01 14.91
N LEU A 168 -0.15 -23.51 15.81
CA LEU A 168 1.05 -22.81 16.28
C LEU A 168 1.96 -22.32 15.13
N LEU A 169 2.13 -23.14 14.09
CA LEU A 169 2.94 -22.77 12.92
C LEU A 169 2.33 -21.62 12.12
N ILE A 170 0.99 -21.59 11.96
CA ILE A 170 0.30 -20.50 11.27
C ILE A 170 0.38 -19.22 12.10
N LEU A 171 0.17 -19.34 13.41
CA LEU A 171 0.30 -18.22 14.34
C LEU A 171 1.68 -17.56 14.23
N PHE A 172 2.74 -18.37 14.24
CA PHE A 172 4.10 -17.89 14.08
C PHE A 172 4.29 -17.15 12.76
N ILE A 173 3.85 -17.72 11.63
CA ILE A 173 3.94 -17.06 10.31
C ILE A 173 3.18 -15.72 10.30
N ASN A 174 1.98 -15.67 10.88
CA ASN A 174 1.17 -14.45 10.93
C ASN A 174 1.86 -13.34 11.72
N VAL A 175 2.53 -13.65 12.83
CA VAL A 175 3.31 -12.66 13.58
C VAL A 175 4.39 -12.02 12.70
N PHE A 176 5.18 -12.82 11.97
CA PHE A 176 6.20 -12.27 11.05
C PHE A 176 5.58 -11.44 9.93
N LEU A 177 4.44 -11.86 9.41
CA LEU A 177 3.76 -11.17 8.33
C LEU A 177 3.24 -9.80 8.79
N VAL A 178 2.62 -9.74 9.97
CA VAL A 178 2.14 -8.49 10.57
C VAL A 178 3.29 -7.53 10.84
N ILE A 179 4.44 -8.02 11.32
CA ILE A 179 5.66 -7.20 11.46
C ILE A 179 6.08 -6.61 10.11
N GLY A 180 6.04 -7.41 9.03
CA GLY A 180 6.33 -6.95 7.68
C GLY A 180 5.37 -5.84 7.22
N VAL A 181 4.08 -5.98 7.52
CA VAL A 181 3.05 -4.97 7.23
C VAL A 181 3.31 -3.67 8.01
N ILE A 182 3.66 -3.76 9.29
CA ILE A 182 4.02 -2.58 10.11
C ILE A 182 5.21 -1.85 9.51
N LEU A 183 6.28 -2.57 9.13
CA LEU A 183 7.47 -1.97 8.52
C LEU A 183 7.12 -1.27 7.19
N MET A 184 6.23 -1.89 6.40
CA MET A 184 5.73 -1.31 5.17
C MET A 184 4.96 -0.01 5.43
N PHE A 185 4.09 0.03 6.44
CA PHE A 185 3.42 1.27 6.86
C PHE A 185 4.40 2.35 7.26
N ILE A 186 5.41 2.03 8.08
CA ILE A 186 6.43 3.02 8.48
C ILE A 186 7.13 3.60 7.24
N LEU A 187 7.53 2.75 6.29
CA LEU A 187 8.14 3.19 5.05
C LEU A 187 7.20 4.10 4.24
N ARG A 188 5.91 3.75 4.15
CA ARG A 188 4.90 4.61 3.52
C ARG A 188 4.84 5.98 4.18
N HIS A 189 4.79 6.04 5.52
CA HIS A 189 4.73 7.31 6.26
C HIS A 189 5.93 8.20 5.94
N MET A 190 7.13 7.62 5.86
CA MET A 190 8.34 8.34 5.42
C MET A 190 8.21 8.83 3.97
N LEU A 191 7.67 8.02 3.07
CA LEU A 191 7.45 8.40 1.67
C LEU A 191 6.40 9.49 1.50
N VAL A 192 5.33 9.51 2.30
CA VAL A 192 4.32 10.57 2.30
C VAL A 192 4.98 11.89 2.74
N MET A 193 5.75 11.88 3.83
CA MET A 193 6.48 13.07 4.30
C MET A 193 7.48 13.58 3.26
N ALA A 194 8.25 12.69 2.64
CA ALA A 194 9.14 13.06 1.53
C ALA A 194 8.36 13.60 0.33
N GLY A 195 7.21 13.01 0.04
CA GLY A 195 6.30 13.39 -1.03
C GLY A 195 5.84 14.85 -0.95
N VAL A 196 5.55 15.34 0.27
CA VAL A 196 5.19 16.75 0.53
C VAL A 196 6.32 17.68 0.08
N ILE A 197 7.56 17.36 0.47
CA ILE A 197 8.75 18.18 0.18
C ILE A 197 8.99 18.24 -1.34
N PHE A 198 8.82 17.12 -2.04
CA PHE A 198 9.00 17.07 -3.50
C PHE A 198 7.80 17.57 -4.31
N PHE A 199 6.64 17.80 -3.68
CA PHE A 199 5.41 18.14 -4.38
C PHE A 199 5.52 19.39 -5.28
N PRO A 200 6.15 20.51 -4.87
CA PRO A 200 6.41 21.67 -5.75
C PRO A 200 7.18 21.31 -7.02
N ILE A 201 8.18 20.43 -6.91
CA ILE A 201 9.01 20.00 -8.04
C ILE A 201 8.18 19.15 -9.00
N VAL A 202 7.36 18.24 -8.48
CA VAL A 202 6.48 17.41 -9.30
C VAL A 202 5.48 18.27 -10.08
N LEU A 203 4.88 19.28 -9.43
CA LEU A 203 3.96 20.21 -10.09
C LEU A 203 4.65 21.04 -11.18
N PHE A 204 5.85 21.55 -10.89
CA PHE A 204 6.69 22.24 -11.88
C PHE A 204 6.95 21.36 -13.10
N LEU A 205 7.41 20.12 -12.89
CA LEU A 205 7.70 19.19 -13.98
C LEU A 205 6.47 18.84 -14.81
N CYS A 206 5.29 18.72 -14.18
CA CYS A 206 4.04 18.37 -14.83
C CYS A 206 3.55 19.46 -15.81
N LEU A 207 3.80 20.73 -15.50
CA LEU A 207 3.30 21.86 -16.29
C LEU A 207 4.26 22.29 -17.41
N LEU A 208 5.54 21.95 -17.31
CA LEU A 208 6.51 22.21 -18.37
C LEU A 208 6.40 21.22 -19.55
N PRO A 209 6.24 21.70 -20.80
CA PRO A 209 6.08 20.84 -21.97
C PRO A 209 7.15 19.74 -22.16
N PRO A 210 8.47 19.99 -22.00
CA PRO A 210 9.47 18.95 -22.21
C PRO A 210 9.49 17.88 -21.10
N THR A 211 9.14 18.24 -19.87
CA THR A 211 9.23 17.36 -18.68
C THR A 211 7.88 16.80 -18.22
N ARG A 212 6.79 17.19 -18.89
CA ARG A 212 5.42 16.85 -18.50
C ARG A 212 5.20 15.36 -18.26
N LYS A 213 5.75 14.49 -19.12
CA LYS A 213 5.59 13.03 -18.98
C LYS A 213 6.15 12.55 -17.63
N ILE A 214 7.33 13.05 -17.23
CA ILE A 214 7.99 12.69 -15.98
C ILE A 214 7.17 13.20 -14.79
N GLY A 215 6.75 14.48 -14.82
CA GLY A 215 5.92 15.04 -13.75
C GLY A 215 4.59 14.30 -13.56
N GLN A 216 3.95 13.87 -14.64
CA GLN A 216 2.72 13.07 -14.57
C GLN A 216 2.93 11.70 -13.92
N THR A 217 4.04 11.02 -14.22
CA THR A 217 4.39 9.74 -13.57
C THR A 217 4.59 9.92 -12.08
N PHE A 218 5.37 10.93 -11.67
CA PHE A 218 5.59 11.22 -10.24
C PHE A 218 4.30 11.62 -9.52
N LEU A 219 3.44 12.42 -10.15
CA LEU A 219 2.16 12.81 -9.56
C LEU A 219 1.25 11.59 -9.36
N THR A 220 1.23 10.66 -10.31
CA THR A 220 0.46 9.42 -10.22
C THR A 220 1.00 8.50 -9.12
N MET A 221 2.33 8.33 -9.06
CA MET A 221 2.99 7.56 -8.01
C MET A 221 2.68 8.13 -6.62
N LEU A 222 2.76 9.44 -6.47
CA LEU A 222 2.47 10.12 -5.21
C LEU A 222 1.01 9.96 -4.80
N ALA A 223 0.08 10.11 -5.76
CA ALA A 223 -1.34 9.85 -5.51
C ALA A 223 -1.59 8.42 -5.03
N VAL A 224 -0.95 7.43 -5.64
CA VAL A 224 -1.10 6.03 -5.21
C VAL A 224 -0.52 5.78 -3.81
N ILE A 225 0.62 6.37 -3.47
CA ILE A 225 1.19 6.27 -2.12
C ILE A 225 0.25 6.89 -1.07
N ILE A 226 -0.39 8.02 -1.41
CA ILE A 226 -1.36 8.67 -0.54
C ILE A 226 -2.57 7.77 -0.33
N PHE A 227 -3.22 7.32 -1.40
CA PHE A 227 -4.45 6.52 -1.39
C PHE A 227 -4.24 5.03 -1.08
N LEU A 228 -3.01 4.61 -0.79
CA LEU A 228 -2.71 3.21 -0.47
C LEU A 228 -3.47 2.67 0.75
N PRO A 229 -3.56 3.37 1.91
CA PRO A 229 -4.27 2.84 3.07
C PRO A 229 -5.75 2.68 2.81
N PHE A 230 -6.35 3.56 2.01
CA PHE A 230 -7.74 3.40 1.61
C PHE A 230 -7.99 2.04 0.94
N VAL A 231 -7.08 1.60 0.06
CA VAL A 231 -7.16 0.27 -0.56
C VAL A 231 -6.93 -0.84 0.46
N GLU A 232 -5.97 -0.67 1.37
CA GLU A 232 -5.67 -1.66 2.41
C GLU A 232 -6.80 -1.80 3.44
N VAL A 233 -7.44 -0.70 3.83
CA VAL A 233 -8.67 -0.66 4.65
C VAL A 233 -9.79 -1.42 3.94
N LEU A 234 -9.93 -1.21 2.63
CA LEU A 234 -10.94 -1.92 1.83
C LEU A 234 -10.67 -3.42 1.82
N LEU A 235 -9.42 -3.83 1.60
CA LEU A 235 -9.00 -5.23 1.67
C LEU A 235 -9.28 -5.83 3.05
N LEU A 236 -8.90 -5.13 4.13
CA LEU A 236 -9.11 -5.57 5.50
C LEU A 236 -10.61 -5.67 5.83
N ARG A 237 -11.45 -4.76 5.33
CA ARG A 237 -12.90 -4.84 5.47
C ARG A 237 -13.48 -6.05 4.74
N THR A 238 -13.05 -6.30 3.51
CA THR A 238 -13.50 -7.48 2.76
C THR A 238 -13.05 -8.78 3.41
N ALA A 239 -11.86 -8.78 4.01
CA ALA A 239 -11.34 -9.89 4.80
C ALA A 239 -12.23 -10.19 6.01
N MET A 240 -12.53 -9.18 6.83
CA MET A 240 -13.39 -9.33 8.00
C MET A 240 -14.78 -9.85 7.64
N ALA A 241 -15.37 -9.34 6.55
CA ALA A 241 -16.66 -9.80 6.05
C ALA A 241 -16.62 -11.29 5.65
N ALA A 242 -15.55 -11.74 4.99
CA ALA A 242 -15.39 -13.13 4.62
C ALA A 242 -15.28 -14.06 5.84
N PHE A 243 -14.54 -13.64 6.89
CA PHE A 243 -14.44 -14.43 8.13
C PHE A 243 -15.77 -14.63 8.85
N SER A 244 -16.61 -13.59 8.91
CA SER A 244 -17.92 -13.67 9.56
C SER A 244 -18.88 -14.67 8.90
N SER A 245 -18.62 -15.05 7.65
CA SER A 245 -19.51 -15.91 6.86
C SER A 245 -19.23 -17.41 7.02
N MET A 246 -18.10 -17.79 7.64
CA MET A 246 -17.64 -19.18 7.69
C MET A 246 -17.83 -19.77 9.09
N GLY A 247 -18.63 -20.84 9.17
CA GLY A 247 -19.02 -21.47 10.44
C GLY A 247 -17.87 -22.06 11.24
N SER A 248 -18.14 -22.44 12.50
CA SER A 248 -17.15 -22.89 13.49
C SER A 248 -16.66 -24.34 13.33
N SER A 249 -16.80 -24.95 12.15
CA SER A 249 -16.30 -26.31 11.92
C SER A 249 -14.76 -26.30 11.86
N PHE A 250 -14.12 -27.43 12.19
CA PHE A 250 -12.65 -27.56 12.12
C PHE A 250 -12.10 -27.24 10.72
N GLU A 251 -12.81 -27.70 9.67
CA GLU A 251 -12.49 -27.35 8.27
C GLU A 251 -12.63 -25.85 8.01
N GLY A 252 -13.65 -25.21 8.59
CA GLY A 252 -13.85 -23.76 8.55
C GLY A 252 -12.70 -23.00 9.22
N THR A 253 -12.23 -23.46 10.38
CA THR A 253 -11.10 -22.86 11.08
C THR A 253 -9.80 -22.92 10.27
N LEU A 254 -9.49 -24.08 9.68
CA LEU A 254 -8.27 -24.23 8.88
C LEU A 254 -8.35 -23.42 7.58
N PHE A 255 -9.51 -23.40 6.92
CA PHE A 255 -9.75 -22.55 5.76
C PHE A 255 -9.58 -21.06 6.11
N ASN A 256 -10.18 -20.61 7.22
CA ASN A 256 -10.07 -19.25 7.70
C ASN A 256 -8.60 -18.89 7.98
N ALA A 257 -7.85 -19.79 8.61
CA ALA A 257 -6.43 -19.57 8.89
C ALA A 257 -5.61 -19.33 7.61
N VAL A 258 -5.81 -20.18 6.59
CA VAL A 258 -5.14 -20.06 5.27
C VAL A 258 -5.60 -18.80 4.53
N PHE A 259 -6.89 -18.51 4.56
CA PHE A 259 -7.46 -17.32 3.93
C PHE A 259 -6.92 -16.03 4.57
N GLY A 260 -6.80 -15.99 5.90
CA GLY A 260 -6.20 -14.87 6.63
C GLY A 260 -4.74 -14.64 6.30
N LEU A 261 -3.97 -15.72 6.19
CA LEU A 261 -2.59 -15.64 5.73
C LEU A 261 -2.52 -15.04 4.31
N GLY A 262 -3.37 -15.52 3.40
CA GLY A 262 -3.46 -14.99 2.03
C GLY A 262 -3.79 -13.50 1.97
N LEU A 263 -4.69 -13.03 2.85
CA LEU A 263 -5.06 -11.62 2.93
C LEU A 263 -3.97 -10.74 3.51
N MET A 264 -3.31 -11.20 4.58
CA MET A 264 -2.16 -10.51 5.15
C MET A 264 -1.03 -10.40 4.12
N LEU A 265 -0.79 -11.49 3.36
CA LEU A 265 0.15 -11.48 2.25
C LEU A 265 -0.28 -10.50 1.15
N MET A 266 -1.57 -10.44 0.81
CA MET A 266 -2.08 -9.46 -0.14
C MET A 266 -1.89 -8.02 0.35
N MET A 267 -2.12 -7.75 1.63
CA MET A 267 -1.88 -6.43 2.22
C MET A 267 -0.40 -6.04 2.08
N LEU A 268 0.51 -6.96 2.38
CA LEU A 268 1.95 -6.75 2.20
C LEU A 268 2.37 -6.54 0.72
N LEU A 269 1.72 -7.22 -0.22
CA LEU A 269 2.02 -7.14 -1.65
C LEU A 269 1.27 -6.03 -2.40
N THR A 270 0.22 -5.46 -1.81
CA THR A 270 -0.59 -4.40 -2.42
C THR A 270 0.25 -3.18 -2.83
N PRO A 271 1.13 -2.62 -1.98
CA PRO A 271 1.94 -1.47 -2.35
C PRO A 271 2.82 -1.67 -3.60
N PRO A 272 3.67 -2.73 -3.69
CA PRO A 272 4.49 -2.93 -4.89
C PRO A 272 3.65 -3.24 -6.14
N ILE A 273 2.53 -3.95 -6.00
CA ILE A 273 1.62 -4.24 -7.13
C ILE A 273 1.01 -2.94 -7.68
N LEU A 274 0.48 -2.07 -6.82
CA LEU A 274 -0.10 -0.80 -7.24
C LEU A 274 0.96 0.12 -7.85
N LEU A 275 2.14 0.17 -7.26
CA LEU A 275 3.24 0.97 -7.78
C LEU A 275 3.68 0.49 -9.18
N GLN A 276 3.80 -0.82 -9.38
CA GLN A 276 4.11 -1.40 -10.69
C GLN A 276 3.00 -1.13 -11.71
N ALA A 277 1.73 -1.23 -11.31
CA ALA A 277 0.59 -0.89 -12.15
C ALA A 277 0.67 0.57 -12.62
N CYS A 278 1.10 1.50 -11.77
CA CYS A 278 1.30 2.90 -12.14
C CYS A 278 2.42 3.10 -13.15
N PHE A 279 3.55 2.42 -12.99
CA PHE A 279 4.65 2.50 -13.97
C PHE A 279 4.21 2.00 -15.35
N ASN A 280 3.47 0.88 -15.38
CA ASN A 280 2.97 0.31 -16.61
C ASN A 280 1.87 1.20 -17.24
N ALA A 281 0.92 1.69 -16.45
CA ALA A 281 -0.14 2.59 -16.93
C ALA A 281 0.45 3.90 -17.45
N GLY A 282 1.47 4.46 -16.79
CA GLY A 282 2.20 5.63 -17.26
C GLY A 282 2.81 5.43 -18.64
N ALA A 283 3.37 4.25 -18.91
CA ALA A 283 3.91 3.90 -20.22
C ALA A 283 2.80 3.78 -21.28
N THR A 284 1.69 3.10 -20.97
CA THR A 284 0.58 2.87 -21.91
C THR A 284 -0.18 4.14 -22.26
N ILE A 285 -0.46 5.03 -21.29
CA ILE A 285 -1.15 6.31 -21.54
C ILE A 285 -0.28 7.20 -22.45
N SER A 286 1.05 7.19 -22.24
CA SER A 286 1.96 7.93 -23.12
C SER A 286 1.91 7.41 -24.57
N GLY A 287 1.76 6.10 -24.77
CA GLY A 287 1.62 5.48 -26.09
C GLY A 287 0.26 5.74 -26.76
N ALA A 288 -0.83 5.66 -25.99
CA ALA A 288 -2.19 5.86 -26.50
C ALA A 288 -2.44 7.31 -26.95
N VAL A 289 -1.89 8.30 -26.23
CA VAL A 289 -1.95 9.72 -26.61
C VAL A 289 -1.16 9.99 -27.90
N GLU A 290 -0.03 9.31 -28.09
CA GLU A 290 0.79 9.43 -29.30
C GLU A 290 0.05 8.81 -30.52
N SER A 291 -0.57 7.65 -30.34
CA SER A 291 -1.43 6.98 -31.32
C SER A 291 -2.61 7.86 -31.76
N THR A 292 -3.33 8.44 -30.81
CA THR A 292 -4.48 9.31 -31.11
C THR A 292 -4.04 10.56 -31.88
N ARG A 293 -2.89 11.15 -31.54
CA ARG A 293 -2.31 12.28 -32.31
C ARG A 293 -1.92 11.89 -33.73
N GLN A 294 -1.43 10.68 -33.95
CA GLN A 294 -1.13 10.20 -35.30
C GLN A 294 -2.41 10.04 -36.13
N VAL A 295 -3.47 9.47 -35.55
CA VAL A 295 -4.78 9.35 -36.23
C VAL A 295 -5.35 10.73 -36.57
N THR A 296 -5.30 11.70 -35.65
CA THR A 296 -5.75 13.07 -35.94
C THR A 296 -4.95 13.74 -37.05
N ARG A 297 -3.64 13.48 -37.15
CA ARG A 297 -2.79 13.99 -38.25
C ARG A 297 -3.15 13.36 -39.59
N ILE A 298 -3.50 12.07 -39.63
CA ILE A 298 -3.92 11.37 -40.85
C ILE A 298 -5.28 11.90 -41.33
N ILE A 299 -6.24 12.07 -40.42
CA ILE A 299 -7.58 12.61 -40.74
C ILE A 299 -7.49 14.06 -41.23
N THR A 300 -6.69 14.89 -40.58
CA THR A 300 -6.49 16.29 -41.01
C THR A 300 -5.83 16.39 -42.39
N ARG A 301 -5.00 15.42 -42.79
CA ARG A 301 -4.40 15.38 -44.13
C ARG A 301 -5.33 14.85 -45.22
N THR A 302 -6.37 14.08 -44.85
CA THR A 302 -7.27 13.42 -45.82
C THR A 302 -8.54 14.20 -46.12
N ILE A 303 -8.83 15.29 -45.42
CA ILE A 303 -9.91 16.21 -45.78
C ILE A 303 -9.33 17.24 -46.77
N PRO A 304 -9.55 17.12 -48.09
CA PRO A 304 -9.13 18.15 -49.04
C PRO A 304 -9.83 19.46 -48.67
N GLN A 305 -9.04 20.52 -48.42
CA GLN A 305 -9.58 21.87 -48.35
C GLN A 305 -10.22 22.18 -49.70
N LYS A 306 -11.54 22.00 -49.79
CA LYS A 306 -12.34 22.38 -50.95
C LYS A 306 -12.14 23.88 -51.14
N SER A 307 -11.41 24.24 -52.19
CA SER A 307 -11.04 25.60 -52.58
C SER A 307 -12.28 26.48 -52.70
N THR A 308 -12.63 27.16 -51.60
CA THR A 308 -13.71 28.17 -51.56
C THR A 308 -13.14 29.51 -52.03
N GLN A 309 -12.42 29.50 -53.17
CA GLN A 309 -11.79 30.70 -53.75
C GLN A 309 -12.27 30.99 -55.18
N THR A 310 -13.12 30.17 -55.78
CA THR A 310 -13.50 30.35 -57.20
C THR A 310 -14.75 31.22 -57.42
N THR A 311 -15.52 31.61 -56.39
CA THR A 311 -16.78 32.36 -56.60
C THR A 311 -16.72 33.86 -56.31
N LEU A 312 -15.64 34.40 -55.73
CA LEU A 312 -15.55 35.85 -55.46
C LEU A 312 -15.08 36.70 -56.66
N ASN A 313 -14.49 36.09 -57.69
CA ASN A 313 -14.12 36.81 -58.92
C ASN A 313 -15.24 36.93 -59.96
N GLN A 314 -16.43 36.38 -59.69
CA GLN A 314 -17.54 36.42 -60.64
C GLN A 314 -18.53 37.59 -60.40
N TYR A 315 -18.33 38.38 -59.35
CA TYR A 315 -19.12 39.59 -59.04
C TYR A 315 -18.33 40.90 -59.14
N ALA A 316 -17.09 40.85 -59.64
CA ALA A 316 -16.21 42.02 -59.81
C ALA A 316 -16.04 42.45 -61.28
N LYS A 317 -17.02 42.14 -62.15
CA LYS A 317 -17.12 42.68 -63.51
C LYS A 317 -18.47 43.34 -63.71
#